data_AF-A0A0L6WM04-F1
#
_entry.id   AF-A0A0L6WM04-F1
#
_cell.length_a   1.000
_cell.length_b   1.000
_cell.length_c   1.000
_cell.angle_alpha   90.00
_cell.angle_beta   90.00
_cell.angle_gamma   90.00
#
_symmetry.space_group_name_H-M   'P 1'
#
loop_
_entity.id
_entity.type
_entity.pdbx_description
1 polymer ?
#
loop_
_entity_poly.entity_id
_entity_poly.type
_entity_poly.pdbx_seq_one_letter_code
_entity_poly.pdbx_strand_id
1 'polypeptide(L)'
;MPPIRKHLPSPAKSNKSGKDKIPLPTDPATWRESLIPPGEMITSSQAYKWYQIKHLDVLNEIEWEPFMSLTHNVQRPITRVTLVASHRKIERKAWEKHGGPERWDTYQIRRKIQWNKQVKGTRPYPEPIIGKLSDNQAVAKLQLEGKIPPDGQSPTDLLLSKYVTSTNLRQLYQEFILRFSVPWVWEKCNSILDAAGVFADAAREIHLGNALVMLPLYPLRTGRRQLRAKSSLRRRMADVLRRAPRKGDSNMDVIKHPSGQILHVWSKAYLTELYEILKKIFDRYGMEVWKKVRYNVYHTYDRCHGSMHFNSYDGTWSDPAFQWLAGKAEPGSFIHSERSRCQAGIEYNEVLPEEDA
;
A
#
# COMPACT_ATOMS: atom_id res chain seq x y z
N MET A 1 -8.03 68.70 -32.87
CA MET A 1 -8.68 67.67 -33.69
C MET A 1 -8.47 66.31 -33.03
N PRO A 2 -9.52 65.59 -32.61
CA PRO A 2 -9.39 64.30 -31.93
C PRO A 2 -9.23 63.14 -32.93
N PRO A 3 -8.56 62.04 -32.55
CA PRO A 3 -8.31 60.92 -33.45
C PRO A 3 -9.55 60.02 -33.62
N ILE A 4 -9.83 59.68 -34.87
CA ILE A 4 -10.91 58.80 -35.31
C ILE A 4 -10.60 57.37 -34.86
N ARG A 5 -11.40 56.83 -33.91
CA ARG A 5 -11.37 55.42 -33.53
C ARG A 5 -11.94 54.57 -34.67
N LYS A 6 -11.08 53.80 -35.34
CA LYS A 6 -11.49 52.76 -36.29
C LYS A 6 -12.12 51.60 -35.51
N HIS A 7 -13.42 51.38 -35.69
CA HIS A 7 -14.11 50.19 -35.20
C HIS A 7 -13.58 48.95 -35.94
N LEU A 8 -12.93 48.04 -35.21
CA LEU A 8 -12.61 46.70 -35.70
C LEU A 8 -13.90 45.86 -35.77
N PRO A 9 -14.13 45.10 -36.86
CA PRO A 9 -15.29 44.24 -36.98
C PRO A 9 -15.25 43.11 -35.93
N SER A 10 -16.38 42.90 -35.25
CA SER A 10 -16.57 41.81 -34.29
C SER A 10 -16.26 40.44 -34.94
N PRO A 11 -15.53 39.54 -34.26
CA PRO A 11 -15.23 38.22 -34.79
C PRO A 11 -16.54 37.44 -35.01
N ALA A 12 -16.66 36.84 -36.20
CA ALA A 12 -17.79 36.01 -36.59
C ALA A 12 -17.99 34.88 -35.56
N LYS A 13 -19.22 34.75 -35.03
CA LYS A 13 -19.62 33.66 -34.13
C LYS A 13 -19.41 32.34 -34.87
N SER A 14 -18.36 31.59 -34.52
CA SER A 14 -18.11 30.27 -35.11
C SER A 14 -19.30 29.36 -34.81
N ASN A 15 -19.93 28.82 -35.85
CA ASN A 15 -21.06 27.91 -35.75
C ASN A 15 -20.70 26.77 -34.78
N LYS A 16 -21.52 26.61 -33.73
CA LYS A 16 -21.40 25.55 -32.72
C LYS A 16 -21.32 24.19 -33.41
N SER A 17 -20.10 23.69 -33.51
CA SER A 17 -19.74 22.37 -34.00
C SER A 17 -20.51 21.28 -33.26
N GLY A 18 -21.03 20.32 -34.02
CA GLY A 18 -21.61 19.04 -33.63
C GLY A 18 -21.96 18.85 -32.17
N LYS A 19 -23.25 18.91 -31.82
CA LYS A 19 -23.72 18.23 -30.61
C LYS A 19 -23.35 16.75 -30.75
N ASP A 20 -22.41 16.28 -29.95
CA ASP A 20 -22.09 14.85 -29.85
C ASP A 20 -23.40 14.09 -29.75
N LYS A 21 -23.66 13.23 -30.75
CA LYS A 21 -24.87 12.41 -30.78
C LYS A 21 -24.85 11.55 -29.52
N ILE A 22 -25.75 11.86 -28.59
CA ILE A 22 -25.93 11.03 -27.39
C ILE A 22 -26.41 9.67 -27.90
N PRO A 23 -25.74 8.55 -27.55
CA PRO A 23 -26.20 7.21 -27.94
C PRO A 23 -27.68 7.02 -27.59
N LEU A 24 -28.44 6.21 -28.31
CA LEU A 24 -29.81 5.88 -27.88
C LEU A 24 -29.77 4.99 -26.63
N PRO A 25 -30.83 4.95 -25.79
CA PRO A 25 -30.90 3.99 -24.70
C PRO A 25 -30.81 2.56 -25.25
N THR A 26 -29.94 1.73 -24.66
CA THR A 26 -29.75 0.33 -25.06
C THR A 26 -30.55 -0.59 -24.13
N ASP A 27 -31.10 -1.67 -24.67
CA ASP A 27 -31.82 -2.70 -23.88
C ASP A 27 -30.90 -3.32 -22.81
N PRO A 28 -31.31 -3.39 -21.52
CA PRO A 28 -30.55 -4.06 -20.47
C PRO A 28 -30.02 -5.45 -20.81
N ALA A 29 -30.74 -6.22 -21.62
CA ALA A 29 -30.32 -7.55 -22.06
C ALA A 29 -29.07 -7.52 -22.97
N THR A 30 -28.76 -6.37 -23.57
CA THR A 30 -27.63 -6.17 -24.49
C THR A 30 -26.45 -5.45 -23.85
N TRP A 31 -26.55 -5.08 -22.56
CA TRP A 31 -25.47 -4.38 -21.88
C TRP A 31 -24.25 -5.28 -21.69
N ARG A 32 -23.07 -4.70 -21.92
CA ARG A 32 -21.79 -5.36 -21.66
C ARG A 32 -21.68 -5.89 -20.23
N GLU A 33 -20.83 -6.89 -20.03
CA GLU A 33 -20.52 -7.37 -18.69
C GLU A 33 -19.77 -6.33 -17.87
N SER A 34 -19.97 -6.38 -16.54
CA SER A 34 -19.26 -5.51 -15.61
C SER A 34 -17.78 -5.89 -15.55
N LEU A 35 -16.90 -4.90 -15.66
CA LEU A 35 -15.45 -5.07 -15.53
C LEU A 35 -15.00 -5.13 -14.07
N ILE A 36 -15.89 -4.86 -13.12
CA ILE A 36 -15.61 -4.93 -11.69
C ILE A 36 -15.50 -6.42 -11.30
N PRO A 37 -14.51 -6.85 -10.50
CA PRO A 37 -14.43 -8.23 -10.04
C PRO A 37 -15.69 -8.70 -9.29
N PRO A 38 -16.08 -9.98 -9.40
CA PRO A 38 -17.17 -10.51 -8.58
C PRO A 38 -16.77 -10.48 -7.10
N GLY A 39 -17.70 -10.12 -6.20
CA GLY A 39 -17.45 -10.02 -4.77
C GLY A 39 -16.89 -8.67 -4.29
N GLU A 40 -16.49 -7.77 -5.20
CA GLU A 40 -16.05 -6.42 -4.83
C GLU A 40 -17.20 -5.64 -4.16
N MET A 41 -16.93 -5.08 -2.99
CA MET A 41 -17.89 -4.26 -2.22
C MET A 41 -17.50 -2.78 -2.30
N ILE A 42 -18.49 -1.90 -2.28
CA ILE A 42 -18.29 -0.44 -2.31
C ILE A 42 -19.10 0.21 -1.19
N THR A 43 -18.53 1.22 -0.54
CA THR A 43 -19.23 1.98 0.51
C THR A 43 -20.27 2.93 -0.09
N SER A 44 -21.32 3.27 0.68
CA SER A 44 -22.35 4.23 0.24
C SER A 44 -21.76 5.59 -0.20
N SER A 45 -20.73 6.07 0.51
CA SER A 45 -20.03 7.31 0.19
C SER A 45 -19.26 7.23 -1.14
N GLN A 46 -18.61 6.09 -1.42
CA GLN A 46 -17.95 5.86 -2.70
C GLN A 46 -18.96 5.70 -3.84
N ALA A 47 -20.07 4.98 -3.62
CA ALA A 47 -21.14 4.84 -4.59
C ALA A 47 -21.71 6.20 -5.01
N TYR A 48 -21.98 7.08 -4.05
CA TYR A 48 -22.38 8.47 -4.34
C TYR A 48 -21.32 9.21 -5.15
N LYS A 49 -20.06 9.17 -4.70
CA LYS A 49 -18.96 9.91 -5.30
C LYS A 49 -18.67 9.48 -6.75
N TRP A 50 -18.58 8.17 -6.99
CA TRP A 50 -18.17 7.60 -8.27
C TRP A 50 -19.34 7.44 -9.24
N TYR A 51 -20.52 7.01 -8.75
CA TYR A 51 -21.67 6.69 -9.59
C TYR A 51 -22.77 7.76 -9.62
N GLN A 52 -22.66 8.83 -8.80
CA GLN A 52 -23.65 9.92 -8.75
C GLN A 52 -25.08 9.43 -8.47
N ILE A 53 -25.16 8.33 -7.73
CA ILE A 53 -26.41 7.80 -7.22
C ILE A 53 -26.76 8.62 -5.98
N LYS A 54 -27.74 9.53 -6.10
CA LYS A 54 -28.19 10.38 -4.99
C LYS A 54 -29.03 9.54 -4.01
N HIS A 55 -28.93 9.91 -2.74
CA HIS A 55 -29.07 9.03 -1.58
C HIS A 55 -30.51 8.57 -1.23
N LEU A 56 -31.49 8.63 -2.13
CA LEU A 56 -32.88 8.26 -1.79
C LEU A 56 -33.49 7.27 -2.77
N ASP A 57 -33.59 7.59 -4.05
CA ASP A 57 -34.47 6.81 -4.95
C ASP A 57 -33.88 5.46 -5.37
N VAL A 58 -32.55 5.37 -5.50
CA VAL A 58 -31.87 4.15 -5.97
C VAL A 58 -31.29 3.35 -4.80
N LEU A 59 -30.99 4.00 -3.66
CA LEU A 59 -30.41 3.31 -2.51
C LEU A 59 -31.40 2.34 -1.86
N ASN A 60 -32.70 2.61 -1.94
CA ASN A 60 -33.74 1.75 -1.37
C ASN A 60 -33.89 0.41 -2.13
N GLU A 61 -33.43 0.36 -3.39
CA GLU A 61 -33.46 -0.87 -4.20
C GLU A 61 -32.18 -1.71 -4.05
N ILE A 62 -31.16 -1.16 -3.39
CA ILE A 62 -29.89 -1.83 -3.17
C ILE A 62 -29.88 -2.40 -1.77
N GLU A 63 -29.61 -3.69 -1.66
CA GLU A 63 -29.34 -4.34 -0.39
C GLU A 63 -27.97 -3.87 0.14
N TRP A 64 -28.01 -3.16 1.27
CA TRP A 64 -26.83 -2.66 1.97
C TRP A 64 -26.53 -3.54 3.16
N GLU A 65 -25.30 -4.00 3.27
CA GLU A 65 -24.81 -4.75 4.41
C GLU A 65 -24.02 -3.82 5.34
N PRO A 66 -24.19 -3.93 6.67
CA PRO A 66 -23.37 -3.20 7.61
C PRO A 66 -21.94 -3.78 7.62
N PHE A 67 -20.96 -2.92 7.37
CA PHE A 67 -19.54 -3.25 7.45
C PHE A 67 -18.87 -2.40 8.54
N MET A 68 -18.30 -3.07 9.53
CA MET A 68 -17.51 -2.39 10.56
C MET A 68 -16.14 -2.02 10.02
N SER A 69 -15.90 -0.73 9.87
CA SER A 69 -14.59 -0.18 9.53
C SER A 69 -13.95 0.46 10.76
N LEU A 70 -12.69 0.15 11.02
CA LEU A 70 -11.88 0.84 12.02
C LEU A 70 -11.24 2.05 11.35
N THR A 71 -11.73 3.25 11.69
CA THR A 71 -11.06 4.49 11.30
C THR A 71 -10.01 4.85 12.36
N HIS A 72 -8.75 4.84 11.95
CA HIS A 72 -7.65 5.30 12.80
C HIS A 72 -7.66 6.83 12.85
N ASN A 73 -8.19 7.37 13.94
CA ASN A 73 -7.80 8.70 14.39
C ASN A 73 -6.66 8.53 15.40
N VAL A 74 -5.61 9.35 15.29
CA VAL A 74 -4.32 9.22 16.01
C VAL A 74 -4.51 9.12 17.54
N GLN A 75 -5.63 9.61 18.08
CA GLN A 75 -5.88 9.68 19.51
C GLN A 75 -6.85 8.61 20.04
N ARG A 76 -7.78 8.10 19.23
CA ARG A 76 -8.77 7.07 19.63
C ARG A 76 -9.25 6.30 18.40
N PRO A 77 -9.16 4.95 18.37
CA PRO A 77 -9.81 4.16 17.33
C PRO A 77 -11.32 4.36 17.43
N ILE A 78 -11.95 4.80 16.33
CA ILE A 78 -13.40 4.92 16.24
C ILE A 78 -13.88 3.83 15.30
N THR A 79 -14.65 2.88 15.84
CA THR A 79 -15.41 1.93 15.05
C THR A 79 -16.55 2.67 14.36
N ARG A 80 -16.52 2.71 13.02
CA ARG A 80 -17.61 3.25 12.21
C ARG A 80 -18.27 2.11 11.47
N VAL A 81 -19.57 1.93 11.72
CA VAL A 81 -20.41 1.09 10.88
C VAL A 81 -20.66 1.85 9.59
N THR A 82 -20.15 1.33 8.47
CA THR A 82 -20.38 1.87 7.14
C THR A 82 -21.26 0.90 6.38
N LEU A 83 -22.20 1.40 5.58
CA LEU A 83 -22.99 0.56 4.70
C LEU A 83 -22.20 0.25 3.43
N VAL A 84 -22.11 -1.03 3.07
CA VAL A 84 -21.48 -1.51 1.84
C VAL A 84 -22.49 -2.29 1.00
N ALA A 85 -22.29 -2.28 -0.32
CA ALA A 85 -23.10 -3.06 -1.24
C ALA A 85 -22.21 -3.62 -2.35
N SER A 86 -22.72 -4.61 -3.08
CA SER A 86 -22.03 -5.17 -4.25
C SER A 86 -21.75 -4.07 -5.28
N HIS A 87 -20.47 -3.87 -5.61
CA HIS A 87 -20.03 -2.81 -6.52
C HIS A 87 -20.59 -3.02 -7.94
N ARG A 88 -20.75 -4.28 -8.38
CA ARG A 88 -21.44 -4.61 -9.64
C ARG A 88 -22.90 -4.18 -9.66
N LYS A 89 -23.64 -4.37 -8.55
CA LYS A 89 -25.05 -3.93 -8.44
C LYS A 89 -25.15 -2.41 -8.56
N ILE A 90 -24.24 -1.68 -7.90
CA ILE A 90 -24.16 -0.21 -7.99
C ILE A 90 -23.90 0.25 -9.44
N GLU A 91 -22.96 -0.38 -10.14
CA GLU A 91 -22.66 -0.04 -11.53
C GLU A 91 -23.86 -0.28 -12.45
N ARG A 92 -24.53 -1.44 -12.33
CA ARG A 92 -25.74 -1.75 -13.11
C ARG A 92 -26.85 -0.71 -12.86
N LYS A 93 -27.05 -0.29 -11.61
CA LYS A 93 -28.00 0.79 -11.28
C LYS A 93 -27.62 2.13 -11.88
N ALA A 94 -26.33 2.44 -11.98
CA ALA A 94 -25.86 3.62 -12.69
C ALA A 94 -26.15 3.51 -14.21
N TRP A 95 -25.95 2.34 -14.81
CA TRP A 95 -26.29 2.11 -16.22
C TRP A 95 -27.80 2.25 -16.46
N GLU A 96 -28.66 1.67 -15.61
CA GLU A 96 -30.12 1.85 -15.67
C GLU A 96 -30.49 3.34 -15.66
N LYS A 97 -29.96 4.09 -14.70
CA LYS A 97 -30.22 5.53 -14.57
C LYS A 97 -29.80 6.33 -15.80
N HIS A 98 -28.71 5.95 -16.45
CA HIS A 98 -28.15 6.68 -17.58
C HIS A 98 -28.56 6.13 -18.94
N GLY A 99 -29.36 5.07 -19.00
CA GLY A 99 -29.85 4.45 -20.24
C GLY A 99 -28.80 3.57 -20.94
N GLY A 100 -27.95 2.90 -20.17
CA GLY A 100 -26.96 1.93 -20.64
C GLY A 100 -25.50 2.32 -20.36
N PRO A 101 -24.58 1.35 -20.51
CA PRO A 101 -23.15 1.54 -20.25
C PRO A 101 -22.50 2.60 -21.13
N GLU A 102 -22.87 2.70 -22.42
CA GLU A 102 -22.27 3.66 -23.35
C GLU A 102 -22.64 5.11 -22.99
N ARG A 103 -23.89 5.32 -22.55
CA ARG A 103 -24.34 6.61 -22.04
C ARG A 103 -23.70 6.95 -20.71
N TRP A 104 -23.51 5.96 -19.85
CA TRP A 104 -22.76 6.11 -18.61
C TRP A 104 -21.31 6.55 -18.86
N ASP A 105 -20.61 5.91 -19.80
CA ASP A 105 -19.25 6.26 -20.17
C ASP A 105 -19.18 7.70 -20.72
N THR A 106 -20.12 8.07 -21.59
CA THR A 106 -20.25 9.43 -22.11
C THR A 106 -20.48 10.45 -20.98
N TYR A 107 -21.32 10.10 -20.01
CA TYR A 107 -21.57 10.92 -18.83
C TYR A 107 -20.30 11.11 -17.99
N GLN A 108 -19.53 10.04 -17.77
CA GLN A 108 -18.27 10.11 -17.01
C GLN A 108 -17.21 10.96 -17.72
N ILE A 109 -17.09 10.86 -19.05
CA ILE A 109 -16.17 11.71 -19.85
C ILE A 109 -16.54 13.19 -19.67
N ARG A 110 -17.82 13.54 -19.82
CA ARG A 110 -18.29 14.92 -19.64
C ARG A 110 -18.02 15.43 -18.22
N ARG A 111 -18.25 14.60 -17.22
CA ARG A 111 -18.01 14.93 -15.82
C ARG A 111 -16.53 15.11 -15.52
N LYS A 112 -15.65 14.28 -16.08
CA LYS A 112 -14.18 14.44 -16.01
C LYS A 112 -13.72 15.75 -16.62
N ILE A 113 -14.23 16.10 -17.80
CA ILE A 113 -13.94 17.39 -18.46
C ILE A 113 -14.40 18.56 -17.58
N GLN A 114 -15.61 18.50 -17.02
CA GLN A 114 -16.15 19.54 -16.14
C GLN A 114 -15.33 19.66 -14.85
N TRP A 115 -14.96 18.54 -14.24
CA TRP A 115 -14.10 18.52 -13.06
C TRP A 115 -12.76 19.18 -13.33
N ASN A 116 -12.07 18.77 -14.40
CA ASN A 116 -10.76 19.34 -14.77
C ASN A 116 -10.83 20.85 -14.99
N LYS A 117 -11.94 21.35 -15.57
CA LYS A 117 -12.20 22.79 -15.68
C LYS A 117 -12.38 23.46 -14.32
N GLN A 118 -13.12 22.83 -13.39
CA GLN A 118 -13.38 23.39 -12.06
C GLN A 118 -12.13 23.42 -11.17
N VAL A 119 -11.36 22.34 -11.13
CA VAL A 119 -10.21 22.22 -10.23
C VAL A 119 -8.89 22.72 -10.84
N LYS A 120 -8.90 23.19 -12.09
CA LYS A 120 -7.69 23.64 -12.82
C LYS A 120 -6.52 22.65 -12.74
N GLY A 121 -6.82 21.35 -12.75
CA GLY A 121 -5.83 20.27 -12.64
C GLY A 121 -5.23 20.02 -11.24
N THR A 122 -5.65 20.74 -10.21
CA THR A 122 -5.10 20.60 -8.84
C THR A 122 -5.47 19.28 -8.15
N ARG A 123 -6.54 18.61 -8.59
CA ARG A 123 -6.99 17.35 -8.00
C ARG A 123 -7.41 16.37 -9.09
N PRO A 124 -7.01 15.08 -9.02
CA PRO A 124 -7.43 14.08 -9.99
C PRO A 124 -8.95 13.87 -9.92
N TYR A 125 -9.57 13.58 -11.07
CA TYR A 125 -10.98 13.20 -11.13
C TYR A 125 -11.17 11.86 -10.42
N PRO A 126 -12.13 11.72 -9.48
CA PRO A 126 -12.37 10.46 -8.81
C PRO A 126 -13.05 9.47 -9.74
N GLU A 127 -12.25 8.66 -10.43
CA GLU A 127 -12.72 7.56 -11.27
C GLU A 127 -13.05 6.32 -10.41
N PRO A 128 -14.09 5.56 -10.76
CA PRO A 128 -14.26 4.23 -10.19
C PRO A 128 -13.03 3.38 -10.53
N ILE A 129 -12.55 2.62 -9.55
CA ILE A 129 -11.39 1.73 -9.73
C ILE A 129 -11.87 0.54 -10.57
N ILE A 130 -11.84 0.70 -11.88
CA ILE A 130 -12.13 -0.36 -12.85
C ILE A 130 -10.78 -0.91 -13.31
N GLY A 131 -10.46 -2.13 -12.89
CA GLY A 131 -9.37 -2.90 -13.49
C GLY A 131 -7.94 -2.42 -13.23
N LYS A 132 -7.70 -1.42 -12.37
CA LYS A 132 -6.36 -1.22 -11.79
C LYS A 132 -6.21 -2.10 -10.55
N LEU A 133 -6.13 -3.42 -10.76
CA LEU A 133 -5.21 -4.19 -9.93
C LEU A 133 -3.88 -3.43 -10.04
N SER A 134 -3.29 -2.98 -8.94
CA SER A 134 -1.95 -2.36 -9.09
C SER A 134 -1.08 -3.34 -9.87
N ASP A 135 -0.12 -2.87 -10.66
CA ASP A 135 0.70 -3.78 -11.48
C ASP A 135 1.29 -4.93 -10.63
N ASN A 136 1.50 -4.70 -9.33
CA ASN A 136 1.87 -5.71 -8.33
C ASN A 136 0.79 -6.78 -8.05
N GLN A 137 -0.49 -6.43 -8.03
CA GLN A 137 -1.60 -7.38 -7.85
C GLN A 137 -1.92 -8.16 -9.14
N ALA A 138 -1.77 -7.55 -10.31
CA ALA A 138 -1.91 -8.25 -11.60
C ALA A 138 -0.76 -9.23 -11.83
N VAL A 139 0.47 -8.85 -11.47
CA VAL A 139 1.64 -9.73 -11.48
C VAL A 139 1.51 -10.84 -10.45
N ALA A 140 1.00 -10.58 -9.24
CA ALA A 140 0.75 -11.63 -8.24
C ALA A 140 -0.30 -12.65 -8.73
N LYS A 141 -1.40 -12.19 -9.33
CA LYS A 141 -2.44 -13.05 -9.90
C LYS A 141 -1.91 -13.89 -11.08
N LEU A 142 -1.17 -13.27 -12.01
CA LEU A 142 -0.54 -13.97 -13.15
C LEU A 142 0.58 -14.93 -12.72
N GLN A 143 1.30 -14.64 -11.62
CA GLN A 143 2.31 -15.56 -11.07
C GLN A 143 1.69 -16.79 -10.42
N LEU A 144 0.49 -16.68 -9.85
CA LEU A 144 -0.27 -17.81 -9.31
C LEU A 144 -0.96 -18.63 -10.40
N GLU A 145 -1.50 -17.99 -11.44
CA GLU A 145 -2.17 -18.68 -12.55
C GLU A 145 -1.17 -19.29 -13.56
N GLY A 146 0.09 -18.84 -13.57
CA GLY A 146 1.09 -19.23 -14.57
C GLY A 146 2.30 -20.05 -14.09
N LYS A 147 2.45 -20.33 -12.78
CA LYS A 147 3.58 -21.13 -12.27
C LYS A 147 3.11 -22.15 -11.24
N ILE A 148 2.70 -23.32 -11.74
CA ILE A 148 2.80 -24.56 -10.98
C ILE A 148 4.29 -24.71 -10.61
N PRO A 149 4.67 -24.81 -9.32
CA PRO A 149 6.03 -25.14 -8.94
C PRO A 149 6.45 -26.44 -9.67
N PRO A 150 7.71 -26.56 -10.14
CA PRO A 150 8.15 -27.74 -10.89
C PRO A 150 8.06 -29.07 -10.10
N ASP A 151 7.63 -29.05 -8.84
CA ASP A 151 7.60 -30.18 -7.93
C ASP A 151 6.18 -30.66 -7.56
N GLY A 152 5.15 -30.34 -8.36
CA GLY A 152 3.84 -31.00 -8.27
C GLY A 152 3.09 -30.87 -6.94
N GLN A 153 3.50 -29.97 -6.05
CA GLN A 153 2.79 -29.69 -4.80
C GLN A 153 1.55 -28.85 -5.11
N SER A 154 0.39 -29.38 -4.70
CA SER A 154 -0.89 -28.68 -4.83
C SER A 154 -0.83 -27.34 -4.07
N PRO A 155 -1.40 -26.24 -4.61
CA PRO A 155 -1.59 -24.99 -3.85
C PRO A 155 -2.33 -25.18 -2.52
N THR A 156 -3.08 -26.28 -2.39
CA THR A 156 -3.80 -26.68 -1.17
C THR A 156 -2.90 -27.34 -0.11
N ASP A 157 -1.70 -27.81 -0.47
CA ASP A 157 -0.77 -28.48 0.45
C ASP A 157 0.27 -27.52 1.07
N LEU A 158 0.20 -26.23 0.73
CA LEU A 158 0.81 -25.15 1.52
C LEU A 158 0.01 -24.98 2.82
N LEU A 159 0.16 -25.97 3.70
CA LEU A 159 0.02 -25.94 5.14
C LEU A 159 -0.92 -24.83 5.61
N LEU A 160 -2.19 -25.17 5.82
CA LEU A 160 -3.06 -24.43 6.74
C LEU A 160 -2.24 -24.19 8.00
N SER A 161 -1.65 -22.99 8.13
CA SER A 161 -0.85 -22.66 9.29
C SER A 161 -1.75 -22.95 10.50
N LYS A 162 -1.20 -23.44 11.61
CA LYS A 162 -2.00 -23.74 12.81
C LYS A 162 -2.89 -22.57 13.27
N TYR A 163 -2.62 -21.36 12.76
CA TYR A 163 -3.35 -20.12 12.97
C TYR A 163 -4.46 -19.83 11.94
N VAL A 164 -4.77 -20.73 11.00
CA VAL A 164 -5.82 -20.56 9.98
C VAL A 164 -7.03 -21.45 10.30
N THR A 165 -7.54 -21.30 11.52
CA THR A 165 -8.64 -22.11 12.07
C THR A 165 -10.02 -21.60 11.66
N SER A 166 -10.17 -20.29 11.47
CA SER A 166 -11.42 -19.65 11.05
C SER A 166 -11.42 -19.22 9.58
N THR A 167 -12.61 -19.01 9.02
CA THR A 167 -12.77 -18.47 7.66
C THR A 167 -12.15 -17.08 7.53
N ASN A 168 -12.27 -16.23 8.54
CA ASN A 168 -11.69 -14.89 8.56
C ASN A 168 -10.16 -14.94 8.58
N LEU A 169 -9.56 -15.78 9.44
CA LEU A 169 -8.10 -15.96 9.46
C LEU A 169 -7.58 -16.50 8.13
N ARG A 170 -8.37 -17.31 7.42
CA ARG A 170 -8.03 -17.78 6.08
C ARG A 170 -8.03 -16.66 5.05
N GLN A 171 -9.02 -15.78 5.08
CA GLN A 171 -9.06 -14.60 4.22
C GLN A 171 -7.90 -13.65 4.54
N LEU A 172 -7.63 -13.38 5.82
CA LEU A 172 -6.47 -12.59 6.23
C LEU A 172 -5.17 -13.22 5.75
N TYR A 173 -4.98 -14.53 5.95
CA TYR A 173 -3.80 -15.23 5.45
C TYR A 173 -3.66 -15.10 3.93
N GLN A 174 -4.75 -15.29 3.17
CA GLN A 174 -4.75 -15.07 1.74
C GLN A 174 -4.35 -13.64 1.39
N GLU A 175 -4.87 -12.62 2.08
CA GLU A 175 -4.43 -11.23 1.89
C GLU A 175 -2.93 -11.06 2.19
N PHE A 176 -2.40 -11.64 3.27
CA PHE A 176 -0.96 -11.61 3.58
C PHE A 176 -0.11 -12.21 2.44
N ILE A 177 -0.52 -13.37 1.94
CA ILE A 177 0.23 -14.11 0.92
C ILE A 177 0.06 -13.50 -0.46
N LEU A 178 -1.17 -13.26 -0.90
CA LEU A 178 -1.49 -12.75 -2.22
C LEU A 178 -1.00 -11.33 -2.42
N ARG A 179 -1.21 -10.46 -1.42
CA ARG A 179 -0.94 -9.04 -1.57
C ARG A 179 0.54 -8.70 -1.43
N PHE A 180 1.25 -9.44 -0.59
CA PHE A 180 2.63 -9.08 -0.24
C PHE A 180 3.64 -10.16 -0.65
N SER A 181 3.21 -11.39 -0.96
CA SER A 181 4.14 -12.52 -1.18
C SER A 181 5.12 -12.70 -0.02
N VAL A 182 4.68 -12.40 1.22
CA VAL A 182 5.53 -12.40 2.41
C VAL A 182 5.04 -13.38 3.49
N PRO A 183 5.14 -14.71 3.29
CA PRO A 183 4.77 -15.69 4.31
C PRO A 183 5.43 -15.46 5.68
N TRP A 184 6.67 -14.98 5.67
CA TRP A 184 7.43 -14.79 6.92
C TRP A 184 6.83 -13.71 7.83
N VAL A 185 6.10 -12.72 7.29
CA VAL A 185 5.49 -11.69 8.14
C VAL A 185 4.28 -12.25 8.87
N TRP A 186 3.47 -13.07 8.21
CA TRP A 186 2.38 -13.80 8.86
C TRP A 186 2.89 -14.66 10.03
N GLU A 187 3.96 -15.43 9.79
CA GLU A 187 4.59 -16.25 10.82
C GLU A 187 5.14 -15.41 11.98
N LYS A 188 5.81 -14.29 11.66
CA LYS A 188 6.36 -13.37 12.67
C LYS A 188 5.25 -12.75 13.51
N CYS A 189 4.18 -12.22 12.89
CA CYS A 189 3.03 -11.66 13.61
C CYS A 189 2.41 -12.71 14.55
N ASN A 190 2.16 -13.92 14.06
CA ASN A 190 1.57 -14.97 14.88
C ASN A 190 2.50 -15.40 16.03
N SER A 191 3.81 -15.50 15.79
CA SER A 191 4.79 -15.78 16.84
C SER A 191 4.81 -14.69 17.92
N ILE A 192 4.63 -13.43 17.54
CA ILE A 192 4.57 -12.30 18.48
C ILE A 192 3.28 -12.37 19.31
N LEU A 193 2.13 -12.68 18.68
CA LEU A 193 0.85 -12.85 19.37
C LEU A 193 0.87 -14.05 20.32
N ASP A 194 1.52 -15.15 19.94
CA ASP A 194 1.75 -16.31 20.82
C ASP A 194 2.54 -15.90 22.06
N ALA A 195 3.64 -15.15 21.88
CA ALA A 195 4.45 -14.66 22.98
C ALA A 195 3.71 -13.65 23.87
N ALA A 196 2.77 -12.90 23.31
CA ALA A 196 1.90 -11.97 24.03
C ALA A 196 0.71 -12.65 24.74
N GLY A 197 0.52 -13.95 24.58
CA GLY A 197 -0.58 -14.69 25.20
C GLY A 197 -1.95 -14.46 24.54
N VAL A 198 -1.99 -14.06 23.27
CA VAL A 198 -3.24 -13.83 22.52
C VAL A 198 -3.71 -15.16 21.93
N PHE A 199 -4.48 -15.94 22.69
CA PHE A 199 -4.83 -17.31 22.29
C PHE A 199 -6.16 -17.46 21.55
N ALA A 200 -7.12 -16.57 21.78
CA ALA A 200 -8.45 -16.70 21.17
C ALA A 200 -8.42 -16.24 19.70
N ASP A 201 -9.00 -17.06 18.81
CA ASP A 201 -9.06 -16.80 17.37
C ASP A 201 -9.65 -15.42 17.05
N ALA A 202 -10.74 -15.03 17.73
CA ALA A 202 -11.38 -13.73 17.52
C ALA A 202 -10.48 -12.53 17.88
N ALA A 203 -9.72 -12.62 18.97
CA ALA A 203 -8.77 -11.57 19.34
C ALA A 203 -7.58 -11.54 18.37
N ARG A 204 -7.09 -12.71 17.97
CA ARG A 204 -6.02 -12.86 16.98
C ARG A 204 -6.41 -12.29 15.63
N GLU A 205 -7.63 -12.52 15.16
CA GLU A 205 -8.18 -11.92 13.94
C GLU A 205 -8.09 -10.41 13.95
N ILE A 206 -8.57 -9.77 15.02
CA ILE A 206 -8.54 -8.31 15.17
C ILE A 206 -7.10 -7.80 15.10
N HIS A 207 -6.18 -8.44 15.83
CA HIS A 207 -4.79 -7.98 15.88
C HIS A 207 -4.03 -8.24 14.58
N LEU A 208 -4.25 -9.37 13.89
CA LEU A 208 -3.67 -9.61 12.57
C LEU A 208 -4.26 -8.68 11.51
N GLY A 209 -5.56 -8.34 11.62
CA GLY A 209 -6.20 -7.30 10.83
C GLY A 209 -5.55 -5.93 11.01
N ASN A 210 -5.17 -5.57 12.24
CA ASN A 210 -4.40 -4.34 12.49
C ASN A 210 -2.99 -4.43 11.89
N ALA A 211 -2.34 -5.59 11.95
CA ALA A 211 -1.01 -5.77 11.37
C ALA A 211 -1.03 -5.59 9.84
N LEU A 212 -2.08 -6.04 9.16
CA LEU A 212 -2.31 -5.85 7.71
C LEU A 212 -2.21 -4.38 7.29
N VAL A 213 -2.56 -3.43 8.15
CA VAL A 213 -2.50 -2.00 7.83
C VAL A 213 -1.05 -1.55 7.56
N MET A 214 -0.07 -2.16 8.22
CA MET A 214 1.35 -1.81 8.02
C MET A 214 1.99 -2.55 6.84
N LEU A 215 1.41 -3.66 6.39
CA LEU A 215 2.02 -4.51 5.36
C LEU A 215 2.15 -3.91 3.97
N PRO A 216 1.24 -3.04 3.49
CA PRO A 216 1.42 -2.31 2.24
C PRO A 216 2.72 -1.53 2.15
N LEU A 217 3.36 -1.25 3.27
CA LEU A 217 4.65 -0.58 3.31
C LEU A 217 5.81 -1.53 3.03
N TYR A 218 5.64 -2.85 3.25
CA TYR A 218 6.73 -3.82 3.06
C TYR A 218 6.98 -4.06 1.58
N PRO A 219 8.23 -3.86 1.12
CA PRO A 219 8.56 -4.24 -0.23
C PRO A 219 8.47 -5.74 -0.44
N LEU A 220 8.34 -6.13 -1.71
CA LEU A 220 8.44 -7.52 -2.10
C LEU A 220 9.84 -8.06 -1.80
N ARG A 221 9.89 -9.19 -1.10
CA ARG A 221 11.14 -9.89 -0.85
C ARG A 221 11.57 -10.60 -2.13
N THR A 222 12.42 -9.96 -2.93
CA THR A 222 13.06 -10.64 -4.07
C THR A 222 13.75 -11.91 -3.56
N GLY A 223 13.46 -13.05 -4.18
CA GLY A 223 13.68 -14.39 -3.61
C GLY A 223 15.07 -14.64 -2.99
N ARG A 224 15.13 -15.62 -2.07
CA ARG A 224 16.30 -15.99 -1.22
C ARG A 224 17.60 -16.36 -1.95
N ARG A 225 17.68 -16.24 -3.27
CA ARG A 225 18.90 -16.57 -4.02
C ARG A 225 20.02 -15.66 -3.53
N GLN A 226 20.85 -16.21 -2.65
CA GLN A 226 21.94 -15.47 -2.02
C GLN A 226 22.76 -14.83 -3.12
N LEU A 227 22.95 -13.51 -2.99
CA LEU A 227 23.88 -12.79 -3.82
C LEU A 227 25.26 -13.44 -3.62
N ARG A 228 25.71 -14.27 -4.58
CA ARG A 228 27.01 -14.95 -4.50
C ARG A 228 28.08 -13.92 -4.08
N ALA A 229 28.84 -14.26 -3.04
CA ALA A 229 29.78 -13.36 -2.33
C ALA A 229 31.04 -12.99 -3.15
N LYS A 230 30.96 -13.02 -4.49
CA LYS A 230 32.13 -12.90 -5.35
C LYS A 230 32.79 -11.51 -5.31
N SER A 231 32.10 -10.47 -4.86
CA SER A 231 32.69 -9.13 -4.76
C SER A 231 33.23 -8.82 -3.36
N SER A 232 34.38 -8.14 -3.31
CA SER A 232 34.98 -7.62 -2.07
C SER A 232 34.01 -6.75 -1.26
N LEU A 233 33.16 -5.98 -1.94
CA LEU A 233 32.17 -5.11 -1.29
C LEU A 233 31.08 -5.89 -0.53
N ARG A 234 30.63 -7.04 -1.07
CA ARG A 234 29.68 -7.92 -0.37
C ARG A 234 30.31 -8.61 0.84
N ARG A 235 31.58 -9.00 0.75
CA ARG A 235 32.34 -9.53 1.89
C ARG A 235 32.45 -8.49 2.99
N ARG A 236 32.86 -7.26 2.64
CA ARG A 236 32.94 -6.14 3.58
C ARG A 236 31.59 -5.83 4.23
N MET A 237 30.49 -5.84 3.47
CA MET A 237 29.14 -5.69 4.03
C MET A 237 28.81 -6.79 5.04
N ALA A 238 29.09 -8.06 4.71
CA ALA A 238 28.87 -9.17 5.62
C ALA A 238 29.72 -9.05 6.90
N ASP A 239 30.96 -8.55 6.78
CA ASP A 239 31.84 -8.31 7.93
C ASP A 239 31.34 -7.18 8.82
N VAL A 240 30.79 -6.09 8.24
CA VAL A 240 30.12 -5.03 9.02
C VAL A 240 28.91 -5.58 9.75
N LEU A 241 28.01 -6.28 9.05
CA LEU A 241 26.81 -6.86 9.68
C LEU A 241 27.12 -7.92 10.75
N ARG A 242 28.25 -8.62 10.64
CA ARG A 242 28.70 -9.58 11.68
C ARG A 242 29.11 -8.87 12.96
N ARG A 243 29.67 -7.65 12.86
CA ARG A 243 30.07 -6.79 13.99
C ARG A 243 28.95 -5.90 14.50
N ALA A 244 27.71 -6.11 14.04
CA ALA A 244 26.56 -5.32 14.47
C ALA A 244 26.42 -5.35 16.00
N PRO A 245 26.52 -4.20 16.69
CA PRO A 245 26.41 -4.13 18.13
C PRO A 245 25.05 -4.64 18.61
N ARG A 246 25.05 -5.34 19.74
CA ARG A 246 23.88 -5.85 20.45
C ARG A 246 23.65 -5.06 21.74
N LYS A 247 22.46 -5.20 22.31
CA LYS A 247 22.14 -4.59 23.61
C LYS A 247 23.19 -5.01 24.66
N GLY A 248 23.87 -4.01 25.23
CA GLY A 248 24.95 -4.20 26.21
C GLY A 248 26.37 -4.02 25.67
N ASP A 249 26.54 -3.97 24.34
CA ASP A 249 27.86 -3.73 23.73
C ASP A 249 28.29 -2.27 23.90
N SER A 250 29.60 -2.04 24.05
CA SER A 250 30.20 -0.70 24.14
C SER A 250 30.03 0.16 22.89
N ASN A 251 29.70 -0.46 21.75
CA ASN A 251 29.50 0.20 20.46
C ASN A 251 28.04 0.61 20.20
N MET A 252 27.24 0.74 21.26
CA MET A 252 25.86 1.23 21.21
C MET A 252 25.81 2.64 21.79
N ASP A 253 25.15 3.55 21.09
CA ASP A 253 24.79 4.84 21.68
C ASP A 253 23.55 4.66 22.57
N VAL A 254 23.44 5.50 23.59
CA VAL A 254 22.31 5.51 24.51
C VAL A 254 21.53 6.81 24.34
N ILE A 255 20.26 6.71 23.95
CA ILE A 255 19.34 7.85 23.87
C ILE A 255 18.38 7.80 25.05
N LYS A 256 18.30 8.90 25.79
CA LYS A 256 17.29 9.11 26.82
C LYS A 256 16.06 9.76 26.19
N HIS A 257 14.96 9.02 26.12
CA HIS A 257 13.68 9.54 25.66
C HIS A 257 13.05 10.43 26.74
N PRO A 258 12.26 11.47 26.39
CA PRO A 258 11.57 12.31 27.37
C PRO A 258 10.66 11.56 28.36
N SER A 259 10.19 10.37 27.98
CA SER A 259 9.43 9.48 28.88
C SER A 259 10.28 8.79 29.96
N GLY A 260 11.59 9.01 29.97
CA GLY A 260 12.54 8.29 30.83
C GLY A 260 13.01 6.95 30.24
N GLN A 261 12.44 6.50 29.13
CA GLN A 261 12.87 5.27 28.45
C GLN A 261 14.29 5.43 27.89
N ILE A 262 15.13 4.43 28.15
CA ILE A 262 16.48 4.35 27.61
C ILE A 262 16.45 3.49 26.34
N LEU A 263 16.81 4.09 25.21
CA LEU A 263 16.91 3.40 23.92
C LEU A 263 18.38 3.14 23.62
N HIS A 264 18.71 1.87 23.38
CA HIS A 264 20.02 1.48 22.86
C HIS A 264 19.91 1.38 21.35
N VAL A 265 20.87 1.98 20.67
CA VAL A 265 20.83 2.22 19.23
C VAL A 265 22.26 2.06 18.70
N TRP A 266 22.40 1.71 17.43
CA TRP A 266 23.74 1.53 16.88
C TRP A 266 24.54 2.83 16.95
N SER A 267 25.82 2.73 17.30
CA SER A 267 26.67 3.92 17.40
C SER A 267 26.80 4.65 16.08
N LYS A 268 26.99 5.97 16.15
CA LYS A 268 27.29 6.81 14.99
C LYS A 268 28.45 6.27 14.13
N ALA A 269 29.49 5.73 14.75
CA ALA A 269 30.65 5.15 14.06
C ALA A 269 30.25 3.92 13.24
N TYR A 270 29.50 2.98 13.83
CA TYR A 270 29.01 1.79 13.13
C TYR A 270 28.06 2.16 11.99
N LEU A 271 27.11 3.08 12.24
CA LEU A 271 26.17 3.54 11.22
C LEU A 271 26.89 4.19 10.03
N THR A 272 27.92 5.00 10.28
CA THR A 272 28.71 5.62 9.23
C THR A 272 29.35 4.56 8.32
N GLU A 273 30.00 3.55 8.91
CA GLU A 273 30.61 2.45 8.14
C GLU A 273 29.57 1.66 7.32
N LEU A 274 28.41 1.37 7.93
CA LEU A 274 27.31 0.65 7.28
C LEU A 274 26.74 1.42 6.09
N TYR A 275 26.43 2.72 6.26
CA TYR A 275 25.84 3.53 5.19
C TYR A 275 26.81 3.78 4.04
N GLU A 276 28.11 3.99 4.31
CA GLU A 276 29.10 4.10 3.25
C GLU A 276 29.16 2.85 2.35
N ILE A 277 29.06 1.66 2.95
CA ILE A 277 29.06 0.41 2.18
C ILE A 277 27.75 0.25 1.42
N LEU A 278 26.61 0.56 2.03
CA LEU A 278 25.31 0.51 1.36
C LEU A 278 25.26 1.46 0.15
N LYS A 279 25.74 2.69 0.29
CA LYS A 279 25.87 3.66 -0.81
C LYS A 279 26.77 3.12 -1.92
N LYS A 280 27.96 2.61 -1.59
CA LYS A 280 28.86 1.97 -2.58
C LYS A 280 28.23 0.75 -3.28
N ILE A 281 27.39 -0.02 -2.59
CA ILE A 281 26.66 -1.14 -3.19
C ILE A 281 25.61 -0.62 -4.17
N PHE A 282 24.86 0.40 -3.77
CA PHE A 282 23.86 1.05 -4.62
C PHE A 282 24.50 1.64 -5.88
N ASP A 283 25.55 2.43 -5.74
CA ASP A 283 26.25 3.07 -6.85
C ASP A 283 26.83 2.05 -7.84
N ARG A 284 27.39 0.94 -7.33
CA ARG A 284 28.08 -0.05 -8.16
C ARG A 284 27.16 -1.08 -8.81
N TYR A 285 26.09 -1.49 -8.12
CA TYR A 285 25.26 -2.62 -8.54
C TYR A 285 23.80 -2.25 -8.81
N GLY A 286 23.41 -1.01 -8.51
CA GLY A 286 22.07 -0.50 -8.71
C GLY A 286 21.03 -1.04 -7.72
N MET A 287 19.79 -0.64 -7.99
CA MET A 287 18.62 -0.84 -7.12
C MET A 287 18.31 -2.32 -6.85
N GLU A 288 18.42 -3.19 -7.86
CA GLU A 288 18.05 -4.60 -7.72
C GLU A 288 18.92 -5.38 -6.73
N VAL A 289 20.21 -5.05 -6.66
CA VAL A 289 21.13 -5.66 -5.68
C VAL A 289 20.93 -5.01 -4.31
N TRP A 290 20.69 -3.71 -4.28
CA TRP A 290 20.38 -2.99 -3.04
C TRP A 290 19.12 -3.52 -2.35
N LYS A 291 18.01 -3.73 -3.09
CA LYS A 291 16.75 -4.31 -2.60
C LYS A 291 16.95 -5.66 -1.89
N LYS A 292 17.95 -6.44 -2.30
CA LYS A 292 18.33 -7.70 -1.65
C LYS A 292 19.18 -7.49 -0.40
N VAL A 293 20.15 -6.58 -0.47
CA VAL A 293 21.08 -6.30 0.64
C VAL A 293 20.36 -5.66 1.83
N ARG A 294 19.37 -4.79 1.58
CA ARG A 294 18.64 -4.10 2.65
C ARG A 294 17.90 -5.05 3.60
N TYR A 295 17.44 -6.21 3.11
CA TYR A 295 16.89 -7.26 3.98
C TYR A 295 17.95 -7.87 4.92
N ASN A 296 19.21 -7.97 4.51
CA ASN A 296 20.25 -8.45 5.42
C ASN A 296 20.48 -7.46 6.56
N VAL A 297 20.34 -6.16 6.28
CA VAL A 297 20.39 -5.12 7.32
C VAL A 297 19.18 -5.23 8.25
N TYR A 298 17.97 -5.35 7.68
CA TYR A 298 16.74 -5.58 8.44
C TYR A 298 16.87 -6.77 9.40
N HIS A 299 17.27 -7.94 8.91
CA HIS A 299 17.42 -9.14 9.75
C HIS A 299 18.50 -8.99 10.81
N THR A 300 19.58 -8.27 10.48
CA THR A 300 20.64 -7.96 11.45
C THR A 300 20.12 -7.03 12.55
N TYR A 301 19.34 -6.02 12.17
CA TYR A 301 18.70 -5.10 13.11
C TYR A 301 17.68 -5.83 14.00
N ASP A 302 16.78 -6.65 13.43
CA ASP A 302 15.82 -7.49 14.17
C ASP A 302 16.52 -8.33 15.24
N ARG A 303 17.64 -8.95 14.89
CA ARG A 303 18.42 -9.78 15.84
C ARG A 303 19.09 -8.96 16.95
N CYS A 304 19.48 -7.72 16.69
CA CYS A 304 20.19 -6.88 17.66
C CYS A 304 19.26 -6.10 18.59
N HIS A 305 18.13 -5.61 18.06
CA HIS A 305 17.23 -4.66 18.74
C HIS A 305 15.79 -5.16 18.85
N GLY A 306 15.42 -6.22 18.14
CA GLY A 306 14.04 -6.53 17.82
C GLY A 306 13.56 -5.78 16.58
N SER A 307 12.50 -6.28 15.95
CA SER A 307 11.81 -5.66 14.82
C SER A 307 10.35 -5.40 15.18
N MET A 308 9.45 -6.00 14.41
CA MET A 308 8.02 -6.01 14.61
C MET A 308 7.71 -6.42 16.05
N HIS A 309 6.89 -5.62 16.70
CA HIS A 309 6.34 -5.89 18.01
C HIS A 309 4.87 -5.47 18.07
N PHE A 310 4.15 -6.12 18.98
CA PHE A 310 2.75 -5.87 19.26
C PHE A 310 2.64 -5.25 20.64
N ASN A 311 1.97 -4.11 20.73
CA ASN A 311 1.62 -3.51 22.01
C ASN A 311 0.25 -4.02 22.45
N SER A 312 0.23 -4.89 23.46
CA SER A 312 -1.02 -5.48 23.98
C SER A 312 -1.94 -4.47 24.65
N TYR A 313 -1.42 -3.31 25.08
CA TYR A 313 -2.22 -2.28 25.76
C TYR A 313 -3.19 -1.58 24.81
N ASP A 314 -2.73 -1.22 23.60
CA ASP A 314 -3.52 -0.47 22.62
C ASP A 314 -3.81 -1.26 21.33
N GLY A 315 -3.30 -2.49 21.24
CA GLY A 315 -3.49 -3.37 20.09
C GLY A 315 -2.75 -2.90 18.83
N THR A 316 -1.75 -2.02 18.97
CA THR A 316 -0.98 -1.48 17.86
C THR A 316 0.24 -2.34 17.52
N TRP A 317 0.68 -2.21 16.28
CA TRP A 317 1.90 -2.83 15.79
C TRP A 317 2.91 -1.75 15.42
N SER A 318 4.19 -2.06 15.59
CA SER A 318 5.30 -1.21 15.17
C SER A 318 6.47 -2.06 14.75
N ASP A 319 7.17 -1.64 13.69
CA ASP A 319 8.43 -2.26 13.28
C ASP A 319 9.52 -1.20 13.06
N PRO A 320 10.35 -0.90 14.06
CA PRO A 320 11.48 0.01 13.91
C PRO A 320 12.51 -0.44 12.88
N ALA A 321 12.59 -1.74 12.55
CA ALA A 321 13.50 -2.26 11.54
C ALA A 321 12.98 -1.96 10.12
N PHE A 322 11.68 -1.67 9.94
CA PHE A 322 11.07 -1.38 8.64
C PHE A 322 11.76 -0.24 7.89
N GLN A 323 12.34 0.74 8.59
CA GLN A 323 13.11 1.83 7.99
C GLN A 323 14.27 1.35 7.09
N TRP A 324 14.80 0.14 7.31
CA TRP A 324 15.84 -0.43 6.46
C TRP A 324 15.29 -0.99 5.15
N LEU A 325 14.00 -1.31 5.13
CA LEU A 325 13.30 -1.76 3.94
C LEU A 325 12.75 -0.59 3.13
N ALA A 326 12.35 0.51 3.75
CA ALA A 326 11.79 1.66 3.07
C ALA A 326 12.78 2.32 2.06
N GLY A 327 12.23 2.95 1.02
CA GLY A 327 12.93 3.88 0.12
C GLY A 327 13.37 5.16 0.84
N LYS A 328 13.41 6.29 0.15
CA LYS A 328 13.76 7.59 0.74
C LYS A 328 12.78 7.94 1.86
N ALA A 329 13.31 8.30 3.03
CA ALA A 329 12.48 8.68 4.16
C ALA A 329 12.00 10.13 3.98
N GLU A 330 10.71 10.35 4.21
CA GLU A 330 10.11 11.69 4.26
C GLU A 330 10.68 12.51 5.43
N PRO A 331 10.69 13.86 5.34
CA PRO A 331 11.29 14.70 6.38
C PRO A 331 10.84 14.39 7.82
N GLY A 332 9.55 14.09 8.01
CA GLY A 332 9.00 13.77 9.34
C GLY A 332 9.48 12.44 9.91
N SER A 333 9.52 11.38 9.08
CA SER A 333 10.00 10.06 9.51
C SER A 333 11.53 10.00 9.56
N PHE A 334 12.21 10.79 8.73
CA PHE A 334 13.67 10.84 8.63
C PHE A 334 14.34 11.22 9.95
N ILE A 335 13.82 12.22 10.66
CA ILE A 335 14.38 12.72 11.94
C ILE A 335 14.45 11.62 12.99
N HIS A 336 13.51 10.66 12.98
CA HIS A 336 13.47 9.55 13.92
C HIS A 336 14.16 8.28 13.42
N SER A 337 14.69 8.31 12.20
CA SER A 337 15.38 7.17 11.60
C SER A 337 16.87 7.12 11.98
N GLU A 338 17.45 5.93 11.88
CA GLU A 338 18.89 5.69 12.01
C GLU A 338 19.70 6.44 10.94
N ARG A 339 19.07 6.88 9.84
CA ARG A 339 19.73 7.60 8.75
C ARG A 339 20.10 9.03 9.11
N SER A 340 19.30 9.69 9.95
CA SER A 340 19.54 11.08 10.37
C SER A 340 20.72 11.25 11.34
N ARG A 341 21.22 10.14 11.91
CA ARG A 341 22.19 10.15 13.01
C ARG A 341 23.63 10.40 12.56
N CYS A 342 23.92 10.26 11.27
CA CYS A 342 25.26 10.47 10.73
C CYS A 342 25.21 11.03 9.31
N GLN A 343 26.29 11.71 8.91
CA GLN A 343 26.38 12.34 7.59
C GLN A 343 26.24 11.32 6.44
N ALA A 344 26.88 10.15 6.57
CA ALA A 344 26.76 9.08 5.58
C ALA A 344 25.32 8.57 5.42
N GLY A 345 24.53 8.55 6.50
CA GLY A 345 23.13 8.17 6.48
C GLY A 345 22.23 9.20 5.80
N ILE A 346 22.49 10.50 6.01
CA ILE A 346 21.84 11.60 5.30
C ILE A 346 22.10 11.49 3.80
N GLU A 347 23.36 11.35 3.40
CA GLU A 347 23.73 11.21 1.99
C GLU A 347 23.17 9.94 1.34
N TYR A 348 23.15 8.84 2.10
CA TYR A 348 22.54 7.59 1.64
C TYR A 348 21.03 7.77 1.41
N ASN A 349 20.32 8.49 2.28
CA ASN A 349 18.89 8.75 2.08
C ASN A 349 18.60 9.55 0.80
N GLU A 350 19.47 10.49 0.44
CA GLU A 350 19.30 11.31 -0.76
C GLU A 350 19.41 10.54 -2.07
N VAL A 351 20.15 9.42 -2.09
CA VAL A 351 20.29 8.58 -3.29
C VAL A 351 19.21 7.50 -3.41
N LEU A 352 18.36 7.33 -2.40
CA LEU A 352 17.26 6.37 -2.44
C LEU A 352 16.08 6.88 -3.29
N PRO A 353 15.33 5.98 -3.94
CA PRO A 353 14.11 6.36 -4.66
C PRO A 353 12.99 6.78 -3.68
N GLU A 354 12.14 7.71 -4.09
CA GLU A 354 10.99 8.19 -3.28
C GLU A 354 9.96 7.10 -3.01
N GLU A 355 9.72 6.24 -3.99
CA GLU A 355 8.83 5.08 -3.87
C GLU A 355 9.60 3.80 -4.20
N ASP A 356 9.28 2.72 -3.49
CA ASP A 356 9.73 1.38 -3.86
C ASP A 356 8.97 0.96 -5.14
N ALA A 357 9.50 1.36 -6.30
CA ALA A 357 9.05 0.92 -7.62
C ALA A 357 9.18 -0.60 -7.81
#